data_AF-A0A9E6ZCV7-F1
#
_entry.id   AF-A0A9E6ZCV7-F1
#
_cell.length_a   1.000
_cell.length_b   1.000
_cell.length_c   1.000
_cell.angle_alpha   90.00
_cell.angle_beta   90.00
_cell.angle_gamma   90.00
#
_symmetry.space_group_name_H-M   'P 1'
#
loop_
_entity.id
_entity.type
_entity.pdbx_description
1 polymer ?
#
loop_
_entity_poly.entity_id
_entity_poly.type
_entity_poly.pdbx_seq_one_letter_code
_entity_poly.pdbx_strand_id
1 'polypeptide(L)'
;MSKIDWHELLCNDREGYKSARAQHFEESDARIVINGKRFNQVDLSGLDLSRIDFSQCEVFGCNLEGADVSDCLLRMTRFRACNFRKANLHLSNMSKGEAVKCDFSGANLTTTSLLLQKLYNSTFDEAVLDGADFSAAEAEGVSFRAVHAKRAFWTKADLRNCDFSGAYLGNCYFRLAALSGAEMSGIDISHSDLTYSVMYGTNLQGSDLSECDMSNAFFEDTDMRNADLTRSKLENVNLEAVNMDGAKLDGVIVGEVVTSDMRSHHEEVKSAALEKQKMAEYAAEDHDENEMENASLHQFTAGISSNGNGTQPAGE
;
A
#
# COMPACT_ATOMS: atom_id res chain seq x y z
N MET A 1 20.88 -13.44 17.54
CA MET A 1 19.60 -13.80 16.90
C MET A 1 18.96 -14.93 17.69
N SER A 2 18.17 -14.60 18.70
CA SER A 2 17.31 -15.61 19.34
C SER A 2 16.14 -15.86 18.40
N LYS A 3 16.10 -17.02 17.74
CA LYS A 3 14.88 -17.51 17.10
C LYS A 3 13.80 -17.50 18.16
N ILE A 4 12.70 -16.79 17.94
CA ILE A 4 11.49 -16.92 18.77
C ILE A 4 11.14 -18.40 18.78
N ASP A 5 10.97 -18.98 19.97
CA ASP A 5 10.20 -20.19 20.07
C ASP A 5 8.73 -19.80 19.92
N TRP A 6 8.22 -19.91 18.68
CA TRP A 6 6.82 -19.60 18.37
C TRP A 6 5.86 -20.40 19.26
N HIS A 7 6.32 -21.52 19.81
CA HIS A 7 5.60 -22.32 20.79
C HIS A 7 5.35 -21.54 22.10
N GLU A 8 6.28 -20.70 22.57
CA GLU A 8 6.14 -19.95 23.82
C GLU A 8 5.23 -18.71 23.65
N LEU A 9 5.33 -18.03 22.50
CA LEU A 9 4.49 -16.88 22.17
C LEU A 9 3.01 -17.27 21.96
N LEU A 10 2.75 -18.43 21.33
CA LEU A 10 1.40 -18.95 21.06
C LEU A 10 0.77 -19.67 22.28
N CYS A 11 1.55 -20.09 23.27
CA CYS A 11 1.06 -20.77 24.48
C CYS A 11 0.41 -19.85 25.52
N ASN A 12 0.65 -18.53 25.45
CA ASN A 12 0.07 -17.57 26.42
C ASN A 12 -1.35 -17.10 26.06
N ASP A 13 -1.90 -17.53 24.93
CA ASP A 13 -3.31 -17.32 24.57
C ASP A 13 -4.14 -18.57 24.89
N ARG A 14 -4.94 -18.52 25.96
CA ARG A 14 -5.71 -19.66 26.48
C ARG A 14 -6.83 -20.17 25.57
N GLU A 15 -7.06 -19.57 24.41
CA GLU A 15 -8.09 -19.98 23.44
C GLU A 15 -7.52 -20.45 22.09
N GLY A 16 -6.19 -20.34 21.84
CA GLY A 16 -5.59 -20.62 20.52
C GLY A 16 -5.11 -22.06 20.27
N TYR A 17 -5.10 -22.91 21.29
CA TYR A 17 -4.29 -24.13 21.31
C TYR A 17 -5.02 -25.39 20.82
N LYS A 18 -5.19 -25.54 19.49
CA LYS A 18 -5.46 -26.85 18.86
C LYS A 18 -4.87 -27.12 17.45
N SER A 19 -4.02 -26.28 16.84
CA SER A 19 -3.49 -26.64 15.49
C SER A 19 -2.02 -26.34 15.13
N ALA A 20 -1.21 -25.66 15.94
CA ALA A 20 0.18 -25.41 15.56
C ALA A 20 1.15 -26.31 16.33
N ARG A 21 1.32 -27.55 15.88
CA ARG A 21 2.36 -28.45 16.40
C ARG A 21 3.69 -28.10 15.74
N ALA A 22 4.63 -27.57 16.51
CA ALA A 22 6.01 -27.41 16.12
C ALA A 22 6.61 -28.78 15.72
N GLN A 23 6.91 -28.94 14.44
CA GLN A 23 7.82 -29.96 13.94
C GLN A 23 9.00 -29.24 13.29
N HIS A 24 10.22 -29.72 13.57
CA HIS A 24 11.40 -29.42 12.80
C HIS A 24 11.08 -29.58 11.31
N PHE A 25 11.16 -28.50 10.53
CA PHE A 25 11.13 -28.57 9.07
C PHE A 25 12.50 -28.15 8.55
N GLU A 26 13.22 -29.15 8.02
CA GLU A 26 14.30 -28.98 7.06
C GLU A 26 13.71 -28.40 5.76
N GLU A 27 14.47 -27.51 5.10
CA GLU A 27 14.40 -27.13 3.67
C GLU A 27 13.06 -27.33 2.94
N SER A 28 12.04 -26.57 3.31
CA SER A 28 10.89 -26.34 2.43
C SER A 28 10.57 -24.85 2.43
N ASP A 29 10.19 -24.30 1.27
CA ASP A 29 9.63 -22.95 1.09
C ASP A 29 8.29 -22.73 1.84
N ALA A 30 8.01 -23.54 2.87
CA ALA A 30 6.81 -23.48 3.66
C ALA A 30 6.89 -22.30 4.63
N ARG A 31 5.99 -21.33 4.44
CA ARG A 31 5.79 -20.20 5.34
C ARG A 31 5.22 -20.69 6.67
N ILE A 32 5.62 -20.06 7.77
CA ILE A 32 4.90 -20.20 9.04
C ILE A 32 3.56 -19.48 8.87
N VAL A 33 2.45 -20.17 9.16
CA VAL A 33 1.09 -19.62 9.00
C VAL A 33 0.43 -19.41 10.35
N ILE A 34 0.02 -18.18 10.64
CA ILE A 34 -0.64 -17.77 11.89
C ILE A 34 -1.89 -16.92 11.63
N ASN A 35 -2.56 -17.18 10.50
CA ASN A 35 -3.69 -16.39 10.01
C ASN A 35 -4.86 -16.31 11.01
N GLY A 36 -5.53 -15.16 11.02
CA GLY A 36 -6.73 -14.91 11.83
C GLY A 36 -6.48 -14.80 13.34
N LYS A 37 -5.21 -14.77 13.79
CA LYS A 37 -4.86 -14.66 15.22
C LYS A 37 -4.90 -13.22 15.71
N ARG A 38 -4.96 -13.07 17.03
CA ARG A 38 -4.98 -11.76 17.70
C ARG A 38 -3.71 -11.56 18.51
N PHE A 39 -3.09 -10.40 18.33
CA PHE A 39 -1.90 -9.97 19.06
C PHE A 39 -2.19 -8.62 19.71
N ASN A 40 -2.13 -8.56 21.04
CA ASN A 40 -2.43 -7.35 21.80
C ASN A 40 -1.21 -6.94 22.62
N GLN A 41 -0.65 -5.77 22.32
CA GLN A 41 0.43 -5.14 23.08
C GLN A 41 1.67 -6.04 23.23
N VAL A 42 1.95 -6.85 22.21
CA VAL A 42 3.12 -7.74 22.18
C VAL A 42 4.35 -6.95 21.72
N ASP A 43 5.48 -7.16 22.38
CA ASP A 43 6.76 -6.66 21.93
C ASP A 43 7.40 -7.64 20.94
N LEU A 44 7.51 -7.21 19.70
CA LEU A 44 8.09 -7.91 18.57
C LEU A 44 9.33 -7.18 18.01
N SER A 45 9.85 -6.19 18.74
CA SER A 45 10.93 -5.33 18.25
C SER A 45 12.21 -6.11 17.95
N GLY A 46 12.83 -5.78 16.80
CA GLY A 46 14.07 -6.41 16.33
C GLY A 46 14.00 -7.90 16.00
N LEU A 47 12.81 -8.51 16.03
CA LEU A 47 12.63 -9.93 15.74
C LEU A 47 12.65 -10.20 14.24
N ASP A 48 13.12 -11.40 13.87
CA ASP A 48 12.98 -11.93 12.52
C ASP A 48 11.63 -12.62 12.39
N LEU A 49 10.72 -11.95 11.69
CA LEU A 49 9.37 -12.39 11.35
C LEU A 49 9.25 -12.63 9.84
N SER A 50 10.35 -12.65 9.11
CA SER A 50 10.35 -12.69 7.66
C SER A 50 9.62 -13.93 7.14
N ARG A 51 8.93 -13.77 6.02
CA ARG A 51 8.21 -14.83 5.31
C ARG A 51 7.02 -15.46 6.03
N ILE A 52 6.59 -14.91 7.17
CA ILE A 52 5.43 -15.40 7.91
C ILE A 52 4.14 -14.95 7.23
N ASP A 53 3.12 -15.81 7.25
CA ASP A 53 1.76 -15.48 6.90
C ASP A 53 0.96 -15.07 8.15
N PHE A 54 0.68 -13.77 8.21
CA PHE A 54 -0.14 -13.08 9.21
C PHE A 54 -1.52 -12.72 8.65
N SER A 55 -1.90 -13.22 7.48
CA SER A 55 -3.12 -12.77 6.80
C SER A 55 -4.34 -12.86 7.72
N GLN A 56 -5.21 -11.85 7.65
CA GLN A 56 -6.43 -11.73 8.47
C GLN A 56 -6.19 -11.63 9.99
N CYS A 57 -4.96 -11.44 10.47
CA CYS A 57 -4.71 -11.22 11.88
C CYS A 57 -5.26 -9.86 12.36
N GLU A 58 -5.45 -9.75 13.67
CA GLU A 58 -5.66 -8.48 14.36
C GLU A 58 -4.46 -8.20 15.25
N VAL A 59 -3.77 -7.10 14.99
CA VAL A 59 -2.54 -6.71 15.69
C VAL A 59 -2.77 -5.32 16.28
N PHE A 60 -2.94 -5.26 17.59
CA PHE A 60 -3.28 -4.04 18.32
C PHE A 60 -2.15 -3.65 19.27
N GLY A 61 -1.66 -2.41 19.17
CA GLY A 61 -0.72 -1.84 20.13
C GLY A 61 0.65 -2.54 20.18
N CYS A 62 0.98 -3.37 19.19
CA CYS A 62 2.22 -4.14 19.22
C CYS A 62 3.42 -3.28 18.79
N ASN A 63 4.59 -3.60 19.35
CA ASN A 63 5.84 -2.95 19.01
C ASN A 63 6.62 -3.81 18.01
N LEU A 64 6.75 -3.36 16.77
CA LEU A 64 7.52 -4.00 15.69
C LEU A 64 8.73 -3.15 15.28
N GLU A 65 9.20 -2.24 16.16
CA GLU A 65 10.34 -1.39 15.85
C GLU A 65 11.57 -2.22 15.45
N GLY A 66 12.13 -1.91 14.27
CA GLY A 66 13.31 -2.60 13.74
C GLY A 66 13.11 -4.09 13.44
N ALA A 67 11.89 -4.62 13.52
CA ALA A 67 11.62 -6.01 13.18
C ALA A 67 11.81 -6.27 11.69
N ASP A 68 12.26 -7.48 11.34
CA ASP A 68 12.27 -7.94 9.95
C ASP A 68 10.93 -8.61 9.64
N VAL A 69 10.07 -7.89 8.93
CA VAL A 69 8.76 -8.32 8.44
C VAL A 69 8.78 -8.43 6.92
N SER A 70 9.96 -8.71 6.34
CA SER A 70 10.13 -8.78 4.89
C SER A 70 9.53 -10.05 4.29
N ASP A 71 9.04 -9.93 3.06
CA ASP A 71 8.39 -10.99 2.31
C ASP A 71 7.24 -11.63 3.11
N CYS A 72 6.57 -10.91 4.00
CA CYS A 72 5.44 -11.43 4.77
C CYS A 72 4.14 -11.34 3.99
N LEU A 73 3.24 -12.30 4.23
CA LEU A 73 1.85 -12.20 3.78
C LEU A 73 1.05 -11.56 4.92
N LEU A 74 0.55 -10.36 4.69
CA LEU A 74 -0.15 -9.51 5.66
C LEU A 74 -1.52 -9.09 5.08
N ARG A 75 -2.06 -9.85 4.12
CA ARG A 75 -3.31 -9.54 3.43
C ARG A 75 -4.46 -9.46 4.42
N MET A 76 -5.31 -8.45 4.30
CA MET A 76 -6.49 -8.26 5.15
C MET A 76 -6.16 -8.21 6.66
N THR A 77 -4.90 -7.94 7.03
CA THR A 77 -4.49 -7.82 8.44
C THR A 77 -4.90 -6.45 8.97
N ARG A 78 -5.35 -6.40 10.23
CA ARG A 78 -5.72 -5.17 10.90
C ARG A 78 -4.67 -4.79 11.94
N PHE A 79 -3.78 -3.88 11.55
CA PHE A 79 -2.85 -3.18 12.43
C PHE A 79 -3.51 -1.92 12.99
N ARG A 80 -3.47 -1.79 14.32
CA ARG A 80 -4.03 -0.64 15.01
C ARG A 80 -3.08 -0.18 16.09
N ALA A 81 -2.68 1.09 16.05
CA ALA A 81 -1.77 1.65 17.05
C ALA A 81 -0.44 0.90 17.18
N CYS A 82 0.08 0.32 16.08
CA CYS A 82 1.33 -0.44 16.08
C CYS A 82 2.53 0.45 15.75
N ASN A 83 3.68 0.13 16.33
CA ASN A 83 4.95 0.80 16.04
C ASN A 83 5.73 -0.05 15.02
N PHE A 84 5.91 0.45 13.80
CA PHE A 84 6.72 -0.15 12.74
C PHE A 84 7.99 0.66 12.45
N ARG A 85 8.39 1.57 13.35
CA ARG A 85 9.54 2.45 13.12
C ARG A 85 10.76 1.61 12.72
N LYS A 86 11.41 1.97 11.61
CA LYS A 86 12.61 1.28 11.10
C LYS A 86 12.45 -0.22 10.84
N ALA A 87 11.23 -0.75 10.84
CA ALA A 87 10.98 -2.13 10.48
C ALA A 87 11.29 -2.35 8.99
N ASN A 88 11.68 -3.57 8.64
CA ASN A 88 11.87 -3.98 7.26
C ASN A 88 10.61 -4.70 6.77
N LEU A 89 9.82 -4.08 5.91
CA LEU A 89 8.63 -4.66 5.27
C LEU A 89 8.84 -4.94 3.77
N HIS A 90 10.09 -4.92 3.30
CA HIS A 90 10.43 -5.11 1.90
C HIS A 90 9.77 -6.36 1.31
N LEU A 91 9.16 -6.24 0.13
CA LEU A 91 8.45 -7.32 -0.59
C LEU A 91 7.20 -7.88 0.10
N SER A 92 6.78 -7.32 1.23
CA SER A 92 5.60 -7.82 1.93
C SER A 92 4.31 -7.42 1.24
N ASN A 93 3.27 -8.23 1.43
CA ASN A 93 1.95 -7.97 0.90
C ASN A 93 0.99 -7.59 2.04
N MET A 94 0.83 -6.29 2.24
CA MET A 94 -0.16 -5.69 3.14
C MET A 94 -1.36 -5.20 2.34
N SER A 95 -1.94 -5.96 1.41
CA SER A 95 -3.12 -5.47 0.66
C SER A 95 -4.43 -5.67 1.43
N LYS A 96 -5.43 -4.82 1.16
CA LYS A 96 -6.86 -4.97 1.56
C LYS A 96 -7.15 -5.01 3.07
N GLY A 97 -6.24 -4.55 3.91
CA GLY A 97 -6.37 -4.52 5.36
C GLY A 97 -6.46 -3.10 5.92
N GLU A 98 -6.10 -2.97 7.19
CA GLU A 98 -6.10 -1.68 7.88
C GLU A 98 -4.78 -1.51 8.63
N ALA A 99 -4.14 -0.35 8.52
CA ALA A 99 -3.03 0.07 9.35
C ALA A 99 -3.29 1.48 9.89
N VAL A 100 -4.14 1.56 10.92
CA VAL A 100 -4.71 2.81 11.44
C VAL A 100 -4.02 3.27 12.73
N LYS A 101 -3.59 4.53 12.79
CA LYS A 101 -2.72 5.10 13.83
C LYS A 101 -1.40 4.34 14.02
N CYS A 102 -0.83 3.80 12.95
CA CYS A 102 0.46 3.13 13.00
C CYS A 102 1.60 4.12 12.70
N ASP A 103 2.78 3.84 13.24
CA ASP A 103 3.99 4.62 12.97
C ASP A 103 4.95 3.80 12.10
N PHE A 104 5.05 4.12 10.82
CA PHE A 104 6.00 3.52 9.88
C PHE A 104 7.27 4.38 9.67
N SER A 105 7.56 5.31 10.58
CA SER A 105 8.64 6.27 10.35
C SER A 105 10.00 5.57 10.18
N GLY A 106 10.70 5.89 9.10
CA GLY A 106 11.99 5.29 8.75
C GLY A 106 11.92 3.81 8.38
N ALA A 107 10.74 3.21 8.24
CA ALA A 107 10.59 1.83 7.82
C ALA A 107 10.98 1.64 6.35
N ASN A 108 11.43 0.43 6.01
CA ASN A 108 11.68 0.04 4.63
C ASN A 108 10.46 -0.69 4.06
N LEU A 109 9.69 -0.04 3.21
CA LEU A 109 8.57 -0.60 2.46
C LEU A 109 8.87 -0.71 0.96
N THR A 110 10.15 -0.84 0.58
CA THR A 110 10.54 -1.01 -0.81
C THR A 110 9.77 -2.19 -1.41
N THR A 111 9.08 -1.96 -2.53
CA THR A 111 8.26 -2.95 -3.24
C THR A 111 7.21 -3.68 -2.37
N THR A 112 6.75 -3.05 -1.29
CA THR A 112 5.64 -3.55 -0.46
C THR A 112 4.30 -3.19 -1.11
N SER A 113 3.33 -4.11 -1.10
CA SER A 113 1.96 -3.80 -1.52
C SER A 113 1.14 -3.30 -0.34
N LEU A 114 0.62 -2.08 -0.45
CA LEU A 114 -0.40 -1.45 0.40
C LEU A 114 -1.69 -1.18 -0.40
N LEU A 115 -1.91 -1.94 -1.47
CA LEU A 115 -3.09 -1.84 -2.33
C LEU A 115 -4.36 -1.93 -1.47
N LEU A 116 -5.27 -0.96 -1.61
CA LEU A 116 -6.54 -0.88 -0.87
C LEU A 116 -6.38 -0.85 0.67
N GLN A 117 -5.25 -0.37 1.19
CA GLN A 117 -5.06 -0.22 2.64
C GLN A 117 -5.78 0.99 3.20
N LYS A 118 -6.33 0.84 4.41
CA LYS A 118 -6.78 1.97 5.22
C LYS A 118 -5.66 2.46 6.13
N LEU A 119 -5.18 3.68 5.91
CA LEU A 119 -3.98 4.22 6.56
C LEU A 119 -4.28 5.40 7.49
N TYR A 120 -5.54 5.68 7.78
CA TYR A 120 -5.97 6.84 8.58
C TYR A 120 -5.13 7.05 9.84
N ASN A 121 -4.72 8.31 10.04
CA ASN A 121 -3.95 8.78 11.20
C ASN A 121 -2.60 8.08 11.40
N SER A 122 -2.05 7.41 10.38
CA SER A 122 -0.71 6.84 10.41
C SER A 122 0.34 7.82 9.89
N THR A 123 1.61 7.51 10.10
CA THR A 123 2.75 8.26 9.55
C THR A 123 3.72 7.33 8.84
N PHE A 124 4.33 7.82 7.76
CA PHE A 124 5.39 7.19 6.99
C PHE A 124 6.64 8.08 6.92
N ASP A 125 6.80 9.04 7.84
CA ASP A 125 7.89 10.01 7.76
C ASP A 125 9.27 9.34 7.64
N GLU A 126 10.10 9.79 6.72
CA GLU A 126 11.44 9.26 6.43
C GLU A 126 11.45 7.79 5.95
N ALA A 127 10.29 7.19 5.64
CA ALA A 127 10.23 5.82 5.14
C ALA A 127 10.78 5.69 3.71
N VAL A 128 11.26 4.48 3.40
CA VAL A 128 11.67 4.10 2.04
C VAL A 128 10.53 3.33 1.39
N LEU A 129 9.88 3.95 0.41
CA LEU A 129 8.70 3.49 -0.32
C LEU A 129 9.00 3.23 -1.80
N ASP A 130 10.27 3.11 -2.19
CA ASP A 130 10.65 2.93 -3.59
C ASP A 130 9.94 1.71 -4.20
N GLY A 131 9.17 1.93 -5.27
CA GLY A 131 8.36 0.90 -5.92
C GLY A 131 7.22 0.32 -5.08
N ALA A 132 6.89 0.89 -3.91
CA ALA A 132 5.75 0.48 -3.11
C ALA A 132 4.43 0.77 -3.82
N ASP A 133 3.41 -0.05 -3.56
CA ASP A 133 2.10 0.07 -4.19
C ASP A 133 1.03 0.53 -3.20
N PHE A 134 0.70 1.82 -3.23
CA PHE A 134 -0.39 2.45 -2.47
C PHE A 134 -1.65 2.63 -3.33
N SER A 135 -1.79 1.91 -4.44
CA SER A 135 -2.94 2.08 -5.33
C SER A 135 -4.25 1.87 -4.56
N ALA A 136 -5.20 2.78 -4.78
CA ALA A 136 -6.49 2.81 -4.10
C ALA A 136 -6.42 2.75 -2.55
N ALA A 137 -5.29 3.11 -1.93
CA ALA A 137 -5.20 3.24 -0.49
C ALA A 137 -5.99 4.45 0.01
N GLU A 138 -6.61 4.31 1.18
CA GLU A 138 -7.30 5.39 1.90
C GLU A 138 -6.30 6.03 2.88
N ALA A 139 -5.63 7.10 2.45
CA ALA A 139 -4.54 7.73 3.18
C ALA A 139 -4.78 9.22 3.45
N GLU A 140 -6.03 9.69 3.48
CA GLU A 140 -6.36 11.07 3.79
C GLU A 140 -5.68 11.55 5.09
N GLY A 141 -4.95 12.66 5.01
CA GLY A 141 -4.26 13.29 6.13
C GLY A 141 -3.03 12.54 6.66
N VAL A 142 -2.54 11.53 5.92
CA VAL A 142 -1.32 10.79 6.31
C VAL A 142 -0.06 11.63 6.05
N SER A 143 0.90 11.50 6.95
CA SER A 143 2.21 12.16 6.80
C SER A 143 3.17 11.27 6.01
N PHE A 144 3.75 11.82 4.95
CA PHE A 144 4.77 11.22 4.08
C PHE A 144 5.99 12.15 3.98
N ARG A 145 6.37 12.82 5.07
CA ARG A 145 7.45 13.81 5.05
C ARG A 145 8.78 13.10 4.79
N ALA A 146 9.61 13.67 3.94
CA ALA A 146 10.94 13.15 3.63
C ALA A 146 10.99 11.67 3.19
N VAL A 147 9.89 11.13 2.63
CA VAL A 147 9.90 9.76 2.09
C VAL A 147 10.73 9.66 0.83
N HIS A 148 11.32 8.48 0.61
CA HIS A 148 11.90 8.10 -0.67
C HIS A 148 10.90 7.20 -1.38
N ALA A 149 10.16 7.71 -2.37
CA ALA A 149 9.09 6.95 -3.00
C ALA A 149 9.25 6.91 -4.53
N LYS A 150 10.49 6.80 -5.02
CA LYS A 150 10.72 6.75 -6.47
C LYS A 150 9.99 5.55 -7.06
N ARG A 151 9.30 5.75 -8.18
CA ARG A 151 8.55 4.69 -8.88
C ARG A 151 7.44 4.05 -8.05
N ALA A 152 6.98 4.70 -6.98
CA ALA A 152 5.84 4.22 -6.21
C ALA A 152 4.53 4.39 -6.99
N PHE A 153 3.58 3.51 -6.70
CA PHE A 153 2.24 3.52 -7.30
C PHE A 153 1.25 4.17 -6.33
N TRP A 154 0.61 5.23 -6.77
CA TRP A 154 -0.40 6.00 -6.04
C TRP A 154 -1.72 6.04 -6.81
N THR A 155 -1.90 5.11 -7.75
CA THR A 155 -3.01 5.16 -8.70
C THR A 155 -4.33 5.04 -7.96
N LYS A 156 -5.21 6.03 -8.11
CA LYS A 156 -6.49 6.14 -7.39
C LYS A 156 -6.37 6.25 -5.87
N ALA A 157 -5.18 6.49 -5.31
CA ALA A 157 -5.04 6.67 -3.87
C ALA A 157 -5.78 7.94 -3.41
N ASP A 158 -6.38 7.87 -2.23
CA ASP A 158 -6.88 9.03 -1.53
C ASP A 158 -5.75 9.64 -0.70
N LEU A 159 -5.20 10.74 -1.19
CA LEU A 159 -4.06 11.47 -0.63
C LEU A 159 -4.45 12.90 -0.24
N ARG A 160 -5.74 13.15 -0.03
CA ARG A 160 -6.23 14.47 0.36
C ARG A 160 -5.60 14.90 1.67
N ASN A 161 -5.20 16.17 1.76
CA ASN A 161 -4.60 16.76 2.95
C ASN A 161 -3.32 16.05 3.47
N CYS A 162 -2.64 15.25 2.64
CA CYS A 162 -1.38 14.62 3.01
C CYS A 162 -0.22 15.62 3.02
N ASP A 163 0.79 15.34 3.86
CA ASP A 163 2.03 16.11 3.92
C ASP A 163 3.17 15.34 3.24
N PHE A 164 3.61 15.81 2.06
CA PHE A 164 4.75 15.27 1.31
C PHE A 164 5.98 16.18 1.41
N SER A 165 6.05 17.08 2.40
CA SER A 165 7.17 18.03 2.52
C SER A 165 8.52 17.31 2.54
N GLY A 166 9.40 17.67 1.59
CA GLY A 166 10.73 17.08 1.44
C GLY A 166 10.76 15.66 0.86
N ALA A 167 9.64 15.13 0.38
CA ALA A 167 9.59 13.81 -0.25
C ALA A 167 10.29 13.80 -1.63
N TYR A 168 10.76 12.61 -2.01
CA TYR A 168 11.30 12.33 -3.34
C TYR A 168 10.33 11.41 -4.10
N LEU A 169 9.56 11.99 -5.02
CA LEU A 169 8.45 11.36 -5.74
C LEU A 169 8.72 11.21 -7.24
N GLY A 170 9.97 11.30 -7.69
CA GLY A 170 10.30 11.17 -9.11
C GLY A 170 9.86 9.82 -9.70
N ASN A 171 9.37 9.86 -10.95
CA ASN A 171 8.91 8.70 -11.73
C ASN A 171 7.71 7.94 -11.11
N CYS A 172 6.82 8.62 -10.39
CA CYS A 172 5.67 8.00 -9.74
C CYS A 172 4.43 7.87 -10.63
N TYR A 173 3.46 7.08 -10.16
CA TYR A 173 2.18 6.84 -10.85
C TYR A 173 0.99 7.33 -10.00
N PHE A 174 0.59 8.58 -10.19
CA PHE A 174 -0.54 9.27 -9.54
C PHE A 174 -1.83 9.29 -10.37
N ARG A 175 -1.92 8.48 -11.43
CA ARG A 175 -3.11 8.45 -12.28
C ARG A 175 -4.38 8.27 -11.45
N LEU A 176 -5.36 9.17 -11.62
CA LEU A 176 -6.63 9.20 -10.85
C LEU A 176 -6.49 9.44 -9.33
N ALA A 177 -5.33 9.81 -8.81
CA ALA A 177 -5.15 10.07 -7.37
C ALA A 177 -5.92 11.34 -6.94
N ALA A 178 -6.43 11.34 -5.70
CA ALA A 178 -7.02 12.52 -5.07
C ALA A 178 -5.98 13.19 -4.17
N LEU A 179 -5.47 14.34 -4.58
CA LEU A 179 -4.39 15.08 -3.94
C LEU A 179 -4.85 16.42 -3.36
N SER A 180 -6.17 16.69 -3.34
CA SER A 180 -6.68 17.99 -2.91
C SER A 180 -6.19 18.40 -1.52
N GLY A 181 -5.66 19.62 -1.42
CA GLY A 181 -5.08 20.17 -0.20
C GLY A 181 -3.77 19.53 0.25
N ALA A 182 -3.12 18.70 -0.58
CA ALA A 182 -1.83 18.12 -0.22
C ALA A 182 -0.70 19.16 -0.22
N GLU A 183 0.23 19.01 0.71
CA GLU A 183 1.43 19.84 0.81
C GLU A 183 2.58 19.17 0.06
N MET A 184 2.96 19.74 -1.08
CA MET A 184 3.92 19.17 -2.02
C MET A 184 4.95 20.20 -2.49
N SER A 185 5.24 21.22 -1.67
CA SER A 185 6.14 22.31 -2.05
C SER A 185 7.62 21.90 -2.07
N GLY A 186 8.34 22.35 -3.10
CA GLY A 186 9.78 22.15 -3.26
C GLY A 186 10.22 20.70 -3.48
N ILE A 187 9.30 19.81 -3.86
CA ILE A 187 9.60 18.38 -4.04
C ILE A 187 10.02 18.06 -5.47
N ASP A 188 10.72 16.93 -5.63
CA ASP A 188 10.93 16.30 -6.93
C ASP A 188 9.80 15.31 -7.22
N ILE A 189 8.96 15.63 -8.19
CA ILE A 189 7.92 14.73 -8.74
C ILE A 189 8.12 14.52 -10.24
N SER A 190 9.30 14.85 -10.77
CA SER A 190 9.63 14.81 -12.20
C SER A 190 9.35 13.45 -12.84
N HIS A 191 9.02 13.46 -14.13
CA HIS A 191 8.70 12.28 -14.93
C HIS A 191 7.51 11.43 -14.44
N SER A 192 6.62 11.99 -13.61
CA SER A 192 5.48 11.26 -13.06
C SER A 192 4.24 11.33 -13.95
N ASP A 193 3.39 10.30 -13.85
CA ASP A 193 2.06 10.29 -14.45
C ASP A 193 1.02 10.76 -13.43
N LEU A 194 0.50 11.97 -13.62
CA LEU A 194 -0.57 12.59 -12.84
C LEU A 194 -1.89 12.68 -13.63
N THR A 195 -2.04 11.91 -14.72
CA THR A 195 -3.21 11.99 -15.59
C THR A 195 -4.52 11.75 -14.80
N TYR A 196 -5.53 12.57 -15.05
CA TYR A 196 -6.83 12.52 -14.36
C TYR A 196 -6.78 12.69 -12.83
N SER A 197 -5.67 13.11 -12.24
CA SER A 197 -5.61 13.36 -10.80
C SER A 197 -6.35 14.63 -10.40
N VAL A 198 -6.81 14.68 -9.15
CA VAL A 198 -7.57 15.79 -8.59
C VAL A 198 -6.69 16.54 -7.60
N MET A 199 -6.23 17.72 -7.96
CA MET A 199 -5.22 18.50 -7.23
C MET A 199 -5.76 19.82 -6.67
N TYR A 200 -7.06 19.96 -6.45
CA TYR A 200 -7.63 21.22 -5.94
C TYR A 200 -6.94 21.75 -4.67
N GLY A 201 -6.53 23.01 -4.67
CA GLY A 201 -5.86 23.63 -3.52
C GLY A 201 -4.51 23.00 -3.13
N THR A 202 -3.88 22.20 -3.99
CA THR A 202 -2.57 21.58 -3.70
C THR A 202 -1.47 22.65 -3.73
N ASN A 203 -0.50 22.54 -2.82
CA ASN A 203 0.68 23.39 -2.81
C ASN A 203 1.86 22.71 -3.53
N LEU A 204 2.15 23.15 -4.76
CA LEU A 204 3.27 22.70 -5.59
C LEU A 204 4.33 23.81 -5.78
N GLN A 205 4.38 24.78 -4.86
CA GLN A 205 5.32 25.90 -4.96
C GLN A 205 6.77 25.40 -5.04
N GLY A 206 7.49 25.83 -6.08
CA GLY A 206 8.91 25.52 -6.26
C GLY A 206 9.23 24.05 -6.58
N SER A 207 8.22 23.22 -6.84
CA SER A 207 8.39 21.80 -7.11
C SER A 207 8.88 21.54 -8.54
N ASP A 208 9.60 20.44 -8.72
CA ASP A 208 10.01 19.96 -10.04
C ASP A 208 8.93 19.03 -10.61
N LEU A 209 8.17 19.56 -11.56
CA LEU A 209 7.12 18.90 -12.34
C LEU A 209 7.60 18.63 -13.78
N SER A 210 8.92 18.67 -14.03
CA SER A 210 9.45 18.52 -15.37
C SER A 210 9.15 17.14 -15.94
N GLU A 211 8.80 17.11 -17.23
CA GLU A 211 8.44 15.90 -17.98
C GLU A 211 7.28 15.08 -17.37
N CYS A 212 6.45 15.69 -16.50
CA CYS A 212 5.23 15.07 -16.00
C CYS A 212 4.12 15.02 -17.06
N ASP A 213 3.30 13.98 -17.00
CA ASP A 213 2.03 13.93 -17.72
C ASP A 213 0.88 14.30 -16.79
N MET A 214 0.33 15.50 -16.95
CA MET A 214 -0.80 16.02 -16.15
C MET A 214 -2.07 16.16 -17.01
N SER A 215 -2.15 15.42 -18.11
CA SER A 215 -3.29 15.53 -19.02
C SER A 215 -4.59 15.14 -18.32
N ASN A 216 -5.63 15.96 -18.51
CA ASN A 216 -6.95 15.84 -17.88
C ASN A 216 -6.94 15.95 -16.34
N ALA A 217 -5.87 16.46 -15.72
CA ALA A 217 -5.84 16.72 -14.28
C ALA A 217 -6.63 17.99 -13.91
N PHE A 218 -7.08 18.06 -12.65
CA PHE A 218 -7.89 19.16 -12.13
C PHE A 218 -7.10 20.01 -11.14
N PHE A 219 -6.98 21.32 -11.41
CA PHE A 219 -6.07 22.22 -10.70
C PHE A 219 -6.72 23.45 -10.05
N GLU A 220 -8.05 23.56 -9.93
CA GLU A 220 -8.71 24.73 -9.30
C GLU A 220 -8.02 25.08 -7.96
N ASP A 221 -7.62 26.35 -7.80
CA ASP A 221 -6.91 26.90 -6.64
C ASP A 221 -5.52 26.28 -6.32
N THR A 222 -4.88 25.59 -7.27
CA THR A 222 -3.52 25.04 -7.08
C THR A 222 -2.45 26.14 -7.12
N ASP A 223 -1.46 26.06 -6.23
CA ASP A 223 -0.29 26.94 -6.23
C ASP A 223 0.92 26.27 -6.89
N MET A 224 1.33 26.75 -8.05
CA MET A 224 2.51 26.30 -8.81
C MET A 224 3.56 27.41 -8.95
N ARG A 225 3.60 28.39 -8.03
CA ARG A 225 4.58 29.47 -8.09
C ARG A 225 6.00 28.92 -8.10
N ASN A 226 6.82 29.42 -9.01
CA ASN A 226 8.22 28.99 -9.20
C ASN A 226 8.40 27.50 -9.51
N ALA A 227 7.35 26.75 -9.83
CA ALA A 227 7.46 25.35 -10.20
C ALA A 227 8.17 25.18 -11.55
N ASP A 228 8.86 24.06 -11.74
CA ASP A 228 9.45 23.69 -13.01
C ASP A 228 8.51 22.77 -13.79
N LEU A 229 7.85 23.28 -14.83
CA LEU A 229 6.93 22.52 -15.68
C LEU A 229 7.59 22.15 -17.01
N THR A 230 8.93 22.27 -17.14
CA THR A 230 9.64 22.05 -18.39
C THR A 230 9.26 20.72 -19.03
N ARG A 231 8.83 20.76 -20.30
CA ARG A 231 8.39 19.58 -21.09
C ARG A 231 7.24 18.76 -20.50
N SER A 232 6.50 19.31 -19.53
CA SER A 232 5.29 18.66 -19.02
C SER A 232 4.15 18.71 -20.05
N LYS A 233 3.18 17.79 -19.90
CA LYS A 233 1.95 17.77 -20.69
C LYS A 233 0.77 18.28 -19.86
N LEU A 234 0.09 19.29 -20.39
CA LEU A 234 -1.08 19.94 -19.83
C LEU A 234 -2.21 19.92 -20.87
N GLU A 235 -2.56 18.74 -21.38
CA GLU A 235 -3.66 18.57 -22.33
C GLU A 235 -5.00 18.49 -21.58
N ASN A 236 -6.03 19.19 -22.07
CA ASN A 236 -7.39 19.18 -21.51
C ASN A 236 -7.46 19.56 -20.01
N VAL A 237 -6.68 20.57 -19.60
CA VAL A 237 -6.68 21.09 -18.23
C VAL A 237 -7.25 22.51 -18.18
N ASN A 238 -7.90 22.87 -17.08
CA ASN A 238 -8.27 24.25 -16.78
C ASN A 238 -7.20 24.89 -15.87
N LEU A 239 -6.59 25.97 -16.35
CA LEU A 239 -5.54 26.72 -15.63
C LEU A 239 -6.01 28.10 -15.13
N GLU A 240 -7.28 28.48 -15.29
CA GLU A 240 -7.79 29.84 -14.98
C GLU A 240 -7.55 30.27 -13.52
N ALA A 241 -7.67 29.32 -12.58
CA ALA A 241 -7.50 29.56 -11.14
C ALA A 241 -6.16 29.04 -10.59
N VAL A 242 -5.18 28.72 -11.45
CA VAL A 242 -3.87 28.19 -11.04
C VAL A 242 -2.88 29.33 -10.92
N ASN A 243 -2.21 29.45 -9.77
CA ASN A 243 -1.14 30.42 -9.62
C ASN A 243 0.17 29.87 -10.18
N MET A 244 0.61 30.40 -11.33
CA MET A 244 1.85 29.99 -12.01
C MET A 244 2.92 31.09 -12.01
N ASP A 245 2.87 32.06 -11.09
CA ASP A 245 3.86 33.15 -11.06
C ASP A 245 5.28 32.59 -10.93
N GLY A 246 6.15 32.92 -11.89
CA GLY A 246 7.54 32.47 -11.92
C GLY A 246 7.75 31.01 -12.35
N ALA A 247 6.70 30.29 -12.76
CA ALA A 247 6.83 28.92 -13.24
C ALA A 247 7.63 28.83 -14.55
N LYS A 248 8.44 27.78 -14.72
CA LYS A 248 9.17 27.52 -15.97
C LYS A 248 8.31 26.70 -16.91
N LEU A 249 8.06 27.22 -18.11
CA LEU A 249 7.12 26.62 -19.09
C LEU A 249 7.81 26.14 -20.37
N ASP A 250 9.14 25.97 -20.36
CA ASP A 250 9.91 25.65 -21.54
C ASP A 250 9.50 24.28 -22.11
N GLY A 251 9.02 24.27 -23.35
CA GLY A 251 8.61 23.03 -24.03
C GLY A 251 7.34 22.38 -23.45
N VAL A 252 6.56 23.08 -22.62
CA VAL A 252 5.25 22.60 -22.17
C VAL A 252 4.37 22.28 -23.36
N ILE A 253 3.74 21.11 -23.34
CA ILE A 253 2.79 20.66 -24.35
C ILE A 253 1.39 20.97 -23.83
N VAL A 254 0.70 21.89 -24.51
CA VAL A 254 -0.72 22.19 -24.25
C VAL A 254 -1.59 21.58 -25.36
N GLY A 255 -2.68 20.93 -24.96
CA GLY A 255 -3.71 20.41 -25.86
C GLY A 255 -4.76 21.48 -26.19
N GLU A 256 -5.88 21.10 -26.82
CA GLU A 256 -7.02 22.01 -26.96
C GLU A 256 -7.48 22.47 -25.56
N VAL A 257 -7.57 23.78 -25.35
CA VAL A 257 -8.02 24.35 -24.09
C VAL A 257 -9.50 24.05 -23.94
N VAL A 258 -9.85 23.17 -23.00
CA VAL A 258 -11.24 22.83 -22.68
C VAL A 258 -11.80 23.96 -21.81
N THR A 259 -12.64 24.82 -22.40
CA THR A 259 -13.33 25.91 -21.69
C THR A 259 -14.67 25.46 -21.07
N SER A 260 -15.03 24.18 -21.14
CA SER A 260 -16.28 23.65 -20.58
C SER A 260 -16.14 23.29 -19.10
N ASP A 261 -17.24 23.37 -18.35
CA ASP A 261 -17.32 23.03 -16.93
C ASP A 261 -16.77 21.61 -16.63
N MET A 262 -15.51 21.56 -16.22
CA MET A 262 -14.79 20.34 -15.87
C MET A 262 -15.34 19.66 -14.60
N ARG A 263 -16.20 20.33 -13.81
CA ARG A 263 -16.76 19.71 -12.58
C ARG A 263 -17.62 18.49 -12.89
N SER A 264 -18.33 18.50 -14.02
CA SER A 264 -19.09 17.34 -14.51
C SER A 264 -18.17 16.14 -14.80
N HIS A 265 -17.04 16.38 -15.47
CA HIS A 265 -16.04 15.37 -15.79
C HIS A 265 -15.32 14.86 -14.53
N HIS A 266 -15.09 15.72 -13.54
CA HIS A 266 -14.54 15.32 -12.25
C HIS A 266 -15.46 14.30 -11.54
N GLU A 267 -16.77 14.55 -11.45
CA GLU A 267 -17.68 13.60 -10.81
C GLU A 267 -17.80 12.29 -11.59
N GLU A 268 -17.71 12.30 -12.92
CA GLU A 268 -17.65 11.09 -13.74
C GLU A 268 -16.36 10.29 -13.49
N VAL A 269 -15.21 10.95 -13.47
CA VAL A 269 -13.90 10.33 -13.22
C VAL A 269 -13.83 9.75 -11.80
N LYS A 270 -14.34 10.50 -10.81
CA LYS A 270 -14.44 10.08 -9.41
C LYS A 270 -15.38 8.88 -9.26
N SER A 271 -16.54 8.90 -9.91
CA SER A 271 -17.49 7.78 -9.90
C SER A 271 -16.88 6.53 -10.55
N ALA A 272 -16.18 6.68 -11.68
CA ALA A 272 -15.51 5.56 -12.36
C ALA A 272 -14.31 5.01 -11.57
N ALA A 273 -13.58 5.86 -10.85
CA ALA A 273 -12.52 5.44 -9.95
C ALA A 273 -13.09 4.63 -8.77
N LEU A 274 -14.18 5.11 -8.15
CA LEU A 274 -14.88 4.45 -7.05
C LEU A 274 -15.54 3.14 -7.48
N GLU A 275 -16.18 3.09 -8.65
CA GLU A 275 -16.75 1.86 -9.20
C GLU A 275 -15.66 0.84 -9.49
N LYS A 276 -14.53 1.24 -10.10
CA LYS A 276 -13.42 0.31 -10.32
C LYS A 276 -12.73 -0.11 -9.02
N GLN A 277 -12.73 0.72 -7.98
CA GLN A 277 -12.26 0.34 -6.65
C GLN A 277 -13.17 -0.75 -6.06
N LYS A 278 -14.50 -0.54 -6.08
CA LYS A 278 -15.49 -1.54 -5.66
C LYS A 278 -15.40 -2.83 -6.48
N MET A 279 -15.16 -2.72 -7.79
CA MET A 279 -14.97 -3.89 -8.65
C MET A 279 -13.64 -4.60 -8.38
N ALA A 280 -12.58 -3.86 -8.00
CA ALA A 280 -11.31 -4.46 -7.59
C ALA A 280 -11.42 -5.13 -6.21
N GLU A 281 -12.22 -4.58 -5.29
CA GLU A 281 -12.62 -5.21 -4.02
C GLU A 281 -13.43 -6.49 -4.27
N TYR A 282 -14.39 -6.47 -5.20
CA TYR A 282 -15.23 -7.62 -5.53
C TYR A 282 -14.47 -8.72 -6.28
N ALA A 283 -13.66 -8.38 -7.29
CA ALA A 283 -12.82 -9.34 -8.01
C ALA A 283 -11.74 -9.95 -7.11
N ALA A 284 -11.33 -9.21 -6.08
CA ALA A 284 -10.45 -9.67 -5.03
C ALA A 284 -11.09 -10.70 -4.09
N GLU A 285 -12.40 -10.60 -3.84
CA GLU A 285 -13.19 -11.57 -3.06
C GLU A 285 -13.43 -12.86 -3.88
N ASP A 286 -13.78 -12.73 -5.16
CA ASP A 286 -14.01 -13.86 -6.08
C ASP A 286 -12.74 -14.73 -6.30
N HIS A 287 -11.56 -14.11 -6.31
CA HIS A 287 -10.30 -14.84 -6.47
C HIS A 287 -9.90 -15.58 -5.17
N ASP A 288 -10.30 -15.06 -4.00
CA ASP A 288 -10.04 -15.68 -2.68
C ASP A 288 -11.04 -16.82 -2.39
N GLU A 289 -12.31 -16.73 -2.82
CA GLU A 289 -13.27 -17.85 -2.73
C GLU A 289 -12.81 -19.06 -3.57
N ASN A 290 -12.31 -18.81 -4.78
CA ASN A 290 -11.79 -19.86 -5.66
C ASN A 290 -10.50 -20.52 -5.12
N GLU A 291 -9.66 -19.80 -4.37
CA GLU A 291 -8.49 -20.39 -3.71
C GLU A 291 -8.87 -21.17 -2.45
N MET A 292 -9.84 -20.71 -1.65
CA MET A 292 -10.35 -21.45 -0.49
C MET A 292 -11.13 -22.72 -0.88
N GLU A 293 -11.90 -22.70 -1.96
CA GLU A 293 -12.57 -23.90 -2.50
C GLU A 293 -11.54 -24.91 -3.01
N ASN A 294 -10.51 -24.46 -3.74
CA ASN A 294 -9.44 -25.35 -4.22
C ASN A 294 -8.57 -25.93 -3.09
N ALA A 295 -8.28 -25.15 -2.04
CA ALA A 295 -7.57 -25.65 -0.86
C ALA A 295 -8.40 -26.69 -0.08
N SER A 296 -9.72 -26.51 -0.02
CA SER A 296 -10.65 -27.46 0.62
C SER A 296 -10.81 -28.75 -0.21
N LEU A 297 -10.80 -28.67 -1.54
CA LEU A 297 -10.83 -29.82 -2.45
C LEU A 297 -9.53 -30.66 -2.40
N HIS A 298 -8.37 -30.03 -2.19
CA HIS A 298 -7.11 -30.74 -1.99
C HIS A 298 -7.02 -31.47 -0.64
N GLN A 299 -7.64 -30.95 0.42
CA GLN A 299 -7.77 -31.70 1.68
C GLN A 299 -8.72 -32.90 1.58
N PHE A 300 -9.76 -32.82 0.73
CA PHE A 300 -10.70 -33.92 0.55
C PHE A 300 -10.16 -35.05 -0.34
N THR A 301 -9.35 -34.73 -1.35
CA THR A 301 -8.75 -35.73 -2.26
C THR A 301 -7.58 -36.49 -1.64
N ALA A 302 -6.85 -35.91 -0.68
CA ALA A 302 -5.80 -36.58 0.09
C ALA A 302 -6.33 -37.59 1.14
N GLY A 303 -7.62 -37.54 1.49
CA GLY A 303 -8.25 -38.44 2.47
C GLY A 303 -8.80 -39.76 1.89
N ILE A 304 -8.80 -39.94 0.56
CA ILE A 304 -9.47 -41.08 -0.10
C ILE A 304 -8.47 -42.13 -0.64
N SER A 305 -7.16 -41.88 -0.65
CA SER A 305 -6.17 -42.80 -1.26
C SER A 305 -5.48 -43.82 -0.35
N SER A 306 -5.85 -43.95 0.94
CA SER A 306 -5.13 -44.85 1.88
C SER A 306 -5.86 -46.12 2.33
N ASN A 307 -7.01 -46.49 1.75
CA ASN A 307 -7.58 -47.83 1.97
C ASN A 307 -7.08 -48.83 0.91
N GLY A 308 -5.76 -49.06 0.92
CA GLY A 308 -5.11 -50.14 0.19
C GLY A 308 -5.21 -51.46 0.96
N ASN A 309 -5.83 -52.45 0.30
CA ASN A 309 -5.87 -53.87 0.65
C ASN A 309 -4.59 -54.41 1.32
N GLY A 310 -4.76 -55.10 2.44
CA GLY A 310 -3.70 -55.86 3.10
C GLY A 310 -4.23 -57.08 3.84
N THR A 311 -4.73 -58.09 3.11
CA THR A 311 -4.91 -59.45 3.66
C THR A 311 -3.65 -60.27 3.34
N GLN A 312 -2.86 -60.58 4.37
CA GLN A 312 -1.74 -61.53 4.31
C GLN A 312 -2.25 -63.00 4.34
N PRO A 313 -1.53 -63.95 3.72
CA PRO A 313 -1.84 -65.37 3.82
C PRO A 313 -1.13 -66.00 5.03
N ALA A 314 -1.80 -66.93 5.71
CA ALA A 314 -1.20 -67.80 6.72
C ALA A 314 -0.59 -69.03 6.05
N GLY A 315 0.72 -69.22 6.23
CA GLY A 315 1.45 -70.44 5.90
C GLY A 315 1.46 -71.44 7.06
N GLU A 316 1.66 -72.69 6.68
CA GLU A 316 1.69 -73.96 7.44
C GLU A 316 2.60 -73.99 8.69
#